data_AF-A0A315ZAB4-F1
#
_entry.id   AF-A0A315ZAB4-F1
#
_cell.length_a   1.000
_cell.length_b   1.000
_cell.length_c   1.000
_cell.angle_alpha   90.00
_cell.angle_beta   90.00
_cell.angle_gamma   90.00
#
_symmetry.space_group_name_H-M   'P 1'
#
loop_
_entity.id
_entity.type
_entity.pdbx_description
1 polymer ?
#
loop_
_entity_poly.entity_id
_entity_poly.type
_entity_poly.pdbx_seq_one_letter_code
_entity_poly.pdbx_strand_id
1 'polypeptide(L)'
;MKTLYRLIALTILFLFGQAQTFAQCAMCRATVETNLSSGESSVGAGLNTGILYLMMMPYILIATIAWFWYKSYQKNKKRTSQINDMLNPSV
;
A
#
# COMPACT_ATOMS: atom_id res chain seq x y z
N MET A 1 30.68 6.04 -2.81
CA MET A 1 30.93 4.60 -2.52
C MET A 1 30.55 4.19 -1.10
N LYS A 2 31.10 4.81 -0.04
CA LYS A 2 30.83 4.41 1.36
C LYS A 2 29.35 4.59 1.78
N THR A 3 28.70 5.67 1.37
CA THR A 3 27.27 5.92 1.64
C THR A 3 26.36 4.91 0.92
N LEU A 4 26.73 4.53 -0.31
CA LEU A 4 26.01 3.52 -1.08
C LEU A 4 26.11 2.14 -0.41
N TYR A 5 27.29 1.77 0.07
CA TYR A 5 27.49 0.52 0.82
C TYR A 5 26.69 0.51 2.14
N ARG A 6 26.60 1.65 2.84
CA ARG A 6 25.76 1.78 4.04
C ARG A 6 24.27 1.60 3.73
N LEU A 7 23.78 2.20 2.64
CA LEU A 7 22.38 2.05 2.22
C LEU A 7 22.07 0.61 1.80
N ILE A 8 22.97 -0.03 1.07
CA ILE A 8 22.84 -1.44 0.68
C ILE A 8 22.83 -2.34 1.92
N ALA A 9 23.76 -2.13 2.86
CA ALA A 9 23.81 -2.89 4.11
C ALA A 9 22.55 -2.73 4.96
N LEU A 10 22.01 -1.50 5.08
CA LEU A 10 20.76 -1.25 5.79
C LEU A 10 19.56 -1.92 5.11
N THR A 11 19.52 -1.93 3.77
CA THR A 11 18.46 -2.58 3.00
C THR A 11 18.50 -4.09 3.18
N ILE A 12 19.70 -4.68 3.14
CA ILE A 12 19.91 -6.11 3.40
C ILE A 12 19.50 -6.46 4.84
N LEU A 13 19.94 -5.69 5.84
CA LEU A 13 19.56 -5.91 7.23
C LEU A 13 18.04 -5.86 7.44
N PHE A 14 17.34 -4.94 6.77
CA PHE A 14 15.88 -4.84 6.84
C PHE A 14 15.16 -6.04 6.19
N LEU A 15 15.69 -6.54 5.06
CA LEU A 15 15.11 -7.69 4.35
C LEU A 15 15.28 -9.00 5.13
N PHE A 16 16.42 -9.19 5.80
CA PHE A 16 16.76 -10.43 6.52
C PHE A 16 16.51 -10.35 8.04
N GLY A 17 16.26 -9.17 8.59
CA GLY A 17 15.98 -8.93 10.02
C GLY A 17 14.55 -9.25 10.47
N GLN A 18 13.76 -9.87 9.59
CA GLN A 18 12.37 -10.25 9.87
C GLN A 18 12.34 -11.47 10.79
N ALA A 19 12.69 -11.29 12.07
CA ALA A 19 12.53 -12.31 13.08
C ALA A 19 11.05 -12.67 13.22
N GLN A 20 10.74 -13.95 13.41
CA GLN A 20 9.38 -14.42 13.71
C GLN A 20 8.98 -13.90 15.09
N THR A 21 8.41 -12.70 15.11
CA THR A 21 7.91 -12.10 16.34
C THR A 21 6.54 -12.69 16.63
N PHE A 22 6.41 -13.40 17.76
CA PHE A 22 5.09 -13.64 18.34
C PHE A 22 4.41 -12.28 18.56
N ALA A 23 3.16 -12.17 18.10
CA ALA A 23 2.44 -10.91 17.87
C ALA A 23 2.73 -9.82 18.93
N GLN A 24 3.35 -8.73 18.49
CA GLN A 24 3.81 -7.62 19.35
C GLN A 24 2.73 -6.58 19.65
N CYS A 25 1.46 -6.86 19.33
CA CYS A 25 0.35 -5.97 19.64
C CYS A 25 -0.62 -6.68 20.59
N ALA A 26 -0.83 -6.12 21.79
CA ALA A 26 -1.75 -6.66 22.79
C ALA A 26 -3.17 -6.92 22.24
N MET A 27 -3.60 -6.14 21.23
CA MET A 27 -4.85 -6.31 20.48
C MET A 27 -4.90 -7.63 19.67
N CYS A 28 -3.82 -7.98 18.98
CA CYS A 28 -3.77 -9.22 18.19
C CYS A 28 -3.75 -10.44 19.11
N ARG A 29 -3.08 -10.33 20.27
CA ARG A 29 -3.03 -11.39 21.29
C ARG A 29 -4.39 -11.61 21.95
N ALA A 30 -5.08 -10.55 22.40
CA ALA A 30 -6.39 -10.64 23.05
C ALA A 30 -7.47 -11.25 22.13
N THR A 31 -7.40 -10.96 20.82
CA THR A 31 -8.33 -11.54 19.85
C THR A 31 -8.03 -13.02 19.63
N VAL A 32 -6.76 -13.43 19.55
CA VAL A 32 -6.41 -14.85 19.38
C VAL A 32 -6.74 -15.67 20.64
N GLU A 33 -6.42 -15.15 21.83
CA GLU A 33 -6.70 -15.85 23.10
C GLU A 33 -8.20 -16.04 23.35
N THR A 34 -9.05 -15.08 22.98
CA THR A 34 -10.51 -15.21 23.10
C THR A 34 -11.08 -16.24 22.13
N ASN A 35 -10.65 -16.26 20.86
CA ASN A 35 -11.11 -17.23 19.86
C ASN A 35 -10.61 -18.67 20.12
N LEU A 36 -9.42 -18.81 20.73
CA LEU A 36 -8.88 -20.12 21.11
C LEU A 36 -9.60 -20.70 22.34
N SER A 37 -10.00 -19.84 23.28
CA SER A 37 -10.74 -20.22 24.50
C SER A 37 -12.19 -20.63 24.23
N SER A 38 -12.78 -20.15 23.12
CA SER A 38 -14.14 -20.52 22.67
C SER A 38 -14.19 -21.78 21.81
N GLY A 39 -13.07 -22.49 21.62
CA GLY A 39 -13.00 -23.76 20.89
C GLY A 39 -12.96 -23.64 19.36
N GLU A 40 -12.79 -22.42 18.83
CA GLU A 40 -12.79 -22.14 17.39
C GLU A 40 -11.36 -21.90 16.88
N SER A 41 -10.57 -22.98 16.88
CA SER A 41 -9.13 -22.99 16.54
C SER A 41 -8.81 -22.50 15.12
N SER A 42 -9.81 -22.33 14.26
CA SER A 42 -9.67 -21.90 12.85
C SER A 42 -9.48 -20.38 12.69
N VAL A 43 -9.90 -19.58 13.67
CA VAL A 43 -9.89 -18.11 13.56
C VAL A 43 -8.48 -17.54 13.76
N GLY A 44 -7.60 -18.25 14.48
CA GLY A 44 -6.20 -17.83 14.71
C GLY A 44 -5.26 -18.01 13.51
N ALA A 45 -5.55 -18.97 12.61
CA ALA A 45 -4.65 -19.33 11.51
C ALA A 45 -4.63 -18.32 10.34
N GLY A 46 -5.65 -17.45 10.24
CA GLY A 46 -5.82 -16.50 9.13
C GLY A 46 -5.57 -15.04 9.47
N LEU A 47 -5.18 -14.72 10.71
CA LEU A 47 -5.21 -13.35 11.23
C LEU A 47 -4.20 -12.41 10.53
N ASN A 48 -3.01 -12.91 10.20
CA ASN A 48 -2.01 -12.17 9.42
C ASN A 48 -2.51 -11.88 7.99
N THR A 49 -3.21 -12.84 7.38
CA THR A 49 -3.83 -12.67 6.07
C THR A 49 -4.94 -11.61 6.11
N GLY A 50 -5.74 -11.58 7.18
CA GLY A 50 -6.76 -10.56 7.41
C GLY A 50 -6.18 -9.15 7.53
N ILE A 51 -5.08 -8.99 8.28
CA ILE A 51 -4.39 -7.68 8.44
C ILE A 51 -3.84 -7.20 7.10
N LEU A 52 -3.18 -8.09 6.34
CA LEU A 52 -2.67 -7.75 5.00
C LEU A 52 -3.81 -7.33 4.05
N TYR A 53 -4.97 -8.00 4.13
CA TYR A 53 -6.14 -7.66 3.31
C TYR A 53 -6.70 -6.27 3.65
N LEU A 54 -6.87 -5.96 4.95
CA LEU A 54 -7.35 -4.66 5.41
C LEU A 54 -6.37 -3.52 5.09
N MET A 55 -5.06 -3.77 5.18
CA MET A 55 -4.04 -2.80 4.81
C MET A 55 -3.95 -2.59 3.29
N MET A 56 -4.15 -3.63 2.48
CA MET A 56 -4.07 -3.54 1.01
C MET A 56 -5.20 -2.69 0.41
N MET A 57 -6.40 -2.75 0.98
CA MET A 57 -7.58 -2.03 0.51
C MET A 57 -7.39 -0.51 0.33
N PRO A 58 -6.91 0.26 1.31
CA PRO A 58 -6.70 1.70 1.13
C PRO A 58 -5.69 2.02 0.03
N TYR A 59 -4.64 1.21 -0.16
CA TYR A 59 -3.66 1.45 -1.24
C TYR A 59 -4.26 1.23 -2.62
N ILE A 60 -5.05 0.15 -2.80
CA ILE A 60 -5.74 -0.13 -4.07
C ILE A 60 -6.75 0.98 -4.39
N LEU A 61 -7.51 1.41 -3.39
CA LEU A 61 -8.50 2.48 -3.55
C LEU A 61 -7.84 3.79 -4.02
N ILE A 62 -6.77 4.22 -3.35
CA ILE A 62 -6.03 5.43 -3.71
C ILE A 62 -5.43 5.30 -5.11
N ALA A 63 -4.79 4.17 -5.43
CA ALA A 63 -4.19 3.94 -6.75
C ALA A 63 -5.24 4.01 -7.88
N THR A 64 -6.43 3.45 -7.65
CA THR A 64 -7.53 3.46 -8.61
C THR A 64 -8.04 4.87 -8.85
N ILE A 65 -8.28 5.64 -7.78
CA ILE A 65 -8.73 7.03 -7.86
C ILE A 65 -7.69 7.89 -8.59
N ALA A 66 -6.42 7.76 -8.21
CA ALA A 66 -5.31 8.49 -8.82
C ALA A 66 -5.19 8.20 -10.32
N TRP A 67 -5.34 6.93 -10.72
CA TRP A 67 -5.28 6.53 -12.13
C TRP A 67 -6.42 7.13 -12.96
N PHE A 68 -7.67 7.07 -12.46
CA PHE A 68 -8.81 7.69 -13.15
C PHE A 68 -8.67 9.21 -13.23
N TRP A 69 -8.21 9.85 -12.16
CA TRP A 69 -7.98 11.29 -12.15
C TRP A 69 -6.91 11.70 -13.16
N TYR A 70 -5.77 11.01 -13.20
CA TYR A 70 -4.70 11.26 -14.16
C TYR A 70 -5.18 11.10 -15.61
N LYS A 71 -5.94 10.04 -15.91
CA LYS A 71 -6.52 9.82 -17.24
C LYS A 71 -7.46 10.95 -17.66
N SER A 72 -8.30 11.42 -16.74
CA SER A 72 -9.20 12.55 -16.99
C SER A 72 -8.42 13.85 -17.21
N TYR A 73 -7.44 14.12 -16.37
CA TYR A 73 -6.58 15.31 -16.48
C TYR A 73 -5.89 15.40 -17.86
N GLN A 74 -5.31 14.29 -18.33
CA GLN A 74 -4.63 14.25 -19.63
C GLN A 74 -5.59 14.49 -20.80
N LYS A 75 -6.83 13.99 -20.74
CA LYS A 75 -7.85 14.24 -21.77
C LYS A 75 -8.25 15.72 -21.81
N ASN A 76 -8.41 16.35 -20.65
CA ASN A 76 -8.74 17.77 -20.56
C ASN A 76 -7.58 18.66 -21.03
N LYS A 77 -6.34 18.34 -20.67
CA LYS A 77 -5.15 19.07 -21.15
C LYS A 77 -5.06 19.10 -22.68
N LYS A 78 -5.29 17.97 -23.35
CA LYS A 78 -5.32 17.90 -24.82
C LYS A 78 -6.45 18.76 -25.41
N ARG A 79 -7.65 18.71 -24.82
CA ARG A 79 -8.79 19.54 -25.24
C ARG A 79 -8.49 21.03 -25.09
N THR A 80 -7.92 21.44 -23.95
CA THR A 80 -7.57 22.85 -23.71
C THR A 80 -6.49 23.34 -24.67
N SER A 81 -5.48 22.52 -24.97
CA SER A 81 -4.47 22.84 -25.98
C SER A 81 -5.11 23.04 -27.35
N GLN A 82 -5.95 22.10 -27.79
CA GLN A 82 -6.66 22.19 -29.06
C GLN A 82 -7.56 23.44 -29.16
N ILE A 83 -8.25 23.80 -28.08
CA ILE A 83 -9.07 25.02 -28.02
C ILE A 83 -8.18 26.28 -28.10
N ASN A 84 -7.00 26.27 -27.47
CA ASN A 84 -6.07 27.40 -27.52
C ASN A 84 -5.54 27.59 -28.96
N ASP A 85 -5.19 26.50 -29.64
CA ASP A 85 -4.77 26.50 -31.05
C ASP A 85 -5.89 27.06 -31.97
N MET A 86 -7.16 26.80 -31.64
CA MET A 86 -8.31 27.38 -32.35
C MET A 86 -8.53 28.87 -32.05
N LEU A 87 -8.26 29.32 -30.82
CA LEU A 87 -8.43 30.73 -30.41
C LEU A 87 -7.32 31.65 -30.91
N ASN A 88 -6.13 31.13 -31.21
CA ASN A 88 -4.99 31.89 -31.70
C ASN A 88 -4.42 31.32 -33.02
N PRO A 89 -5.14 31.46 -34.15
CA PRO A 89 -4.76 30.84 -35.42
C PRO A 89 -3.58 31.52 -36.16
N SER A 90 -2.94 32.52 -35.55
CA SER A 90 -1.94 33.40 -36.19
C SER A 90 -0.48 33.19 -35.72
N VAL A 91 -0.20 32.08 -35.03
CA VAL A 91 1.17 31.56 -34.80
C VAL A 91 1.39 30.27 -35.58
#